data_AF-A0A7Y0KEK5-F1
#
_entry.id   AF-A0A7Y0KEK5-F1
#
_cell.length_a   1.000
_cell.length_b   1.000
_cell.length_c   1.000
_cell.angle_alpha   90.00
_cell.angle_beta   90.00
_cell.angle_gamma   90.00
#
_symmetry.space_group_name_H-M   'P 1'
#
loop_
_entity.id
_entity.type
_entity.pdbx_description
1 polymer ?
#
loop_
_entity_poly.entity_id
_entity_poly.type
_entity_poly.pdbx_seq_one_letter_code
_entity_poly.pdbx_strand_id
1 'polypeptide(L)'
;MSADQGWARTIRDAHDGYHAETRTHRDPDVLVDDGVTWRMVSPHLMRALLFLVAPTVLLLIWLLLGYLASTSSPSITGRLIMNVLVVVTVVLYVAGLASFFAPAKEPIAEYSRLLEGRAGAARGAYQWVSRAAQARRTPAEVEPSTVAGVPVLVFRQRSERAMLLVQPYGADLYVGWTMWRSRSTATLLAHFLRDTFGRFAPLPVFSAELRAASTRAMRESVHSLAREGVAAAAHVDEVRTRQEQAYDDGRGHAGHDGYAGHDGNDDGRGRSGYDDRPGPVEDPDPSVTGRSPGSLPRSAPAADPTAGWATEEQARERVTRRAEGWGPPPRD
;
A
#
# COMPACT_ATOMS: atom_id res chain seq x y z
N MET A 1 -34.48 7.79 3.51
CA MET A 1 -33.47 6.71 3.34
C MET A 1 -32.24 7.14 4.12
N SER A 2 -31.77 6.37 5.10
CA SER A 2 -30.60 6.78 5.89
C SER A 2 -29.31 6.73 5.05
N ALA A 3 -28.31 7.56 5.39
CA ALA A 3 -27.02 7.58 4.70
C ALA A 3 -26.39 6.17 4.63
N ASP A 4 -26.53 5.38 5.69
CA ASP A 4 -26.06 3.99 5.78
C ASP A 4 -26.73 3.06 4.75
N GLN A 5 -28.02 3.26 4.45
CA GLN A 5 -28.72 2.46 3.45
C GLN A 5 -28.28 2.79 2.02
N GLY A 6 -27.97 4.07 1.75
CA GLY A 6 -27.41 4.49 0.47
C GLY A 6 -26.03 3.86 0.26
N TRP A 7 -25.19 3.94 1.29
CA TRP A 7 -23.85 3.37 1.29
C TRP A 7 -23.82 1.85 1.04
N ALA A 8 -24.64 1.11 1.78
CA ALA A 8 -24.73 -0.35 1.63
C ALA A 8 -25.19 -0.75 0.22
N ARG A 9 -26.01 0.08 -0.43
CA ARG A 9 -26.43 -0.13 -1.82
C ARG A 9 -25.27 0.10 -2.78
N THR A 10 -24.53 1.20 -2.66
CA THR A 10 -23.36 1.49 -3.52
C THR A 10 -22.31 0.38 -3.45
N ILE A 11 -22.03 -0.17 -2.26
CA ILE A 11 -21.11 -1.32 -2.12
C ILE A 11 -21.65 -2.57 -2.83
N ARG A 12 -22.95 -2.84 -2.71
CA ARG A 12 -23.60 -3.99 -3.36
C ARG A 12 -23.58 -3.84 -4.88
N ASP A 13 -23.94 -2.68 -5.39
CA ASP A 13 -23.93 -2.39 -6.84
C ASP A 13 -22.51 -2.51 -7.41
N ALA A 14 -21.49 -2.07 -6.66
CA ALA A 14 -20.09 -2.28 -7.03
C ALA A 14 -19.72 -3.77 -7.09
N HIS A 15 -20.23 -4.61 -6.17
CA HIS A 15 -20.02 -6.06 -6.23
C HIS A 15 -20.80 -6.72 -7.36
N ASP A 16 -22.03 -6.32 -7.64
CA ASP A 16 -22.86 -6.93 -8.70
C ASP A 16 -22.32 -6.62 -10.10
N GLY A 17 -21.86 -5.38 -10.33
CA GLY A 17 -21.15 -5.00 -11.55
C GLY A 17 -19.90 -5.84 -11.80
N TYR A 18 -19.25 -6.33 -10.73
CA TYR A 18 -18.13 -7.26 -10.85
C TYR A 18 -18.52 -8.55 -11.54
N HIS A 19 -19.56 -9.20 -11.03
CA HIS A 19 -19.90 -10.54 -11.46
C HIS A 19 -20.33 -10.51 -12.92
N ALA A 20 -20.84 -9.38 -13.41
CA ALA A 20 -21.06 -9.13 -14.82
C ALA A 20 -19.74 -8.96 -15.61
N GLU A 21 -18.79 -8.19 -15.09
CA GLU A 21 -17.48 -7.99 -15.71
C GLU A 21 -16.61 -9.27 -15.73
N THR A 22 -16.54 -10.03 -14.63
CA THR A 22 -15.82 -11.32 -14.57
C THR A 22 -16.41 -12.37 -15.50
N ARG A 23 -17.72 -12.32 -15.79
CA ARG A 23 -18.34 -13.23 -16.77
C ARG A 23 -17.96 -12.92 -18.21
N THR A 24 -17.52 -11.69 -18.50
CA THR A 24 -17.19 -11.22 -19.85
C THR A 24 -15.69 -11.09 -20.10
N HIS A 25 -14.90 -10.81 -19.06
CA HIS A 25 -13.45 -10.78 -19.15
C HIS A 25 -12.86 -12.19 -19.09
N ARG A 26 -12.19 -12.58 -20.18
CA ARG A 26 -11.36 -13.79 -20.28
C ARG A 26 -10.30 -13.74 -19.17
N ASP A 27 -10.23 -14.80 -18.35
CA ASP A 27 -9.35 -14.88 -17.18
C ASP A 27 -7.93 -14.34 -17.49
N PRO A 28 -7.51 -13.22 -16.87
CA PRO A 28 -6.10 -12.81 -16.90
C PRO A 28 -5.19 -13.75 -16.09
N ASP A 29 -5.69 -14.92 -15.66
CA ASP A 29 -5.04 -15.89 -14.76
C ASP A 29 -3.88 -16.66 -15.38
N VAL A 30 -3.42 -16.31 -16.59
CA VAL A 30 -2.21 -16.90 -17.20
C VAL A 30 -0.95 -16.67 -16.33
N LEU A 31 -0.99 -15.70 -15.40
CA LEU A 31 0.10 -15.42 -14.45
C LEU A 31 -0.01 -16.16 -13.10
N VAL A 32 -1.12 -16.86 -12.83
CA VAL A 32 -1.30 -17.68 -11.60
C VAL A 32 -0.91 -19.15 -11.84
N ASP A 33 -0.40 -19.48 -13.03
CA ASP A 33 0.19 -20.78 -13.26
C ASP A 33 1.52 -20.84 -12.51
N ASP A 34 1.66 -21.77 -11.57
CA ASP A 34 2.91 -22.00 -10.81
C ASP A 34 4.05 -22.54 -11.71
N GLY A 35 3.78 -22.70 -13.01
CA GLY A 35 4.74 -23.03 -14.04
C GLY A 35 5.83 -21.96 -14.15
N VAL A 36 7.04 -22.33 -13.71
CA VAL A 36 8.21 -21.48 -13.83
C VAL A 36 8.55 -21.31 -15.31
N THR A 37 8.09 -20.21 -15.93
CA THR A 37 8.44 -19.90 -17.32
C THR A 37 9.91 -19.49 -17.42
N TRP A 38 10.57 -19.89 -18.51
CA TRP A 38 11.99 -19.57 -18.74
C TRP A 38 12.30 -18.07 -18.64
N ARG A 39 11.34 -17.21 -19.00
CA ARG A 39 11.44 -15.74 -18.88
C ARG A 39 11.57 -15.25 -17.44
N MET A 40 10.96 -15.93 -16.48
CA MET A 40 11.11 -15.60 -15.06
C MET A 40 12.48 -16.05 -14.53
N VAL A 41 13.00 -17.17 -15.01
CA VAL A 41 14.30 -17.72 -14.57
C VAL A 41 15.48 -16.99 -15.20
N SER A 42 15.35 -16.50 -16.43
CA SER A 42 16.48 -15.94 -17.19
C SER A 42 17.25 -14.81 -16.49
N PRO A 43 16.62 -13.80 -15.83
CA PRO A 43 17.39 -12.78 -15.11
C PRO A 43 18.11 -13.34 -13.88
N HIS A 44 17.51 -14.32 -13.19
CA HIS A 44 18.14 -14.96 -12.04
C HIS A 44 19.31 -15.86 -12.46
N LEU A 45 19.15 -16.60 -13.55
CA LEU A 45 20.20 -17.41 -14.14
C LEU A 45 21.33 -16.54 -14.68
N MET A 46 21.03 -15.42 -15.33
CA MET A 46 22.06 -14.48 -15.80
C MET A 46 22.86 -13.90 -14.63
N ARG A 47 22.18 -13.51 -13.55
CA ARG A 47 22.85 -13.05 -12.32
C ARG A 47 23.70 -14.15 -11.70
N ALA A 48 23.15 -15.36 -11.55
CA ALA A 48 23.86 -16.53 -11.03
C ALA A 48 25.09 -16.87 -11.88
N LEU A 49 24.94 -16.87 -13.20
CA LEU A 49 26.00 -17.11 -14.16
C LEU A 49 27.09 -16.04 -14.06
N LEU A 50 26.72 -14.76 -13.98
CA LEU A 50 27.67 -13.67 -13.81
C LEU A 50 28.48 -13.81 -12.51
N PHE A 51 27.81 -14.12 -11.40
CA PHE A 51 28.45 -14.32 -10.10
C PHE A 51 29.21 -15.65 -9.98
N LEU A 52 28.98 -16.62 -10.85
CA LEU A 52 29.74 -17.86 -10.90
C LEU A 52 30.94 -17.74 -11.85
N VAL A 53 30.71 -17.25 -13.07
CA VAL A 53 31.70 -17.15 -14.15
C VAL A 53 32.76 -16.12 -13.82
N ALA A 54 32.39 -14.91 -13.37
CA ALA A 54 33.36 -13.85 -13.11
C ALA A 54 34.44 -14.25 -12.08
N PRO A 55 34.10 -14.76 -10.86
CA PRO A 55 35.13 -15.18 -9.93
C PRO A 55 35.84 -16.46 -10.36
N THR A 56 35.19 -17.35 -11.13
CA THR A 56 35.88 -18.52 -11.72
C THR A 56 36.95 -18.09 -12.71
N VAL A 57 36.66 -17.13 -13.60
CA VAL A 57 37.64 -16.57 -14.54
C VAL A 57 38.77 -15.86 -13.77
N LEU A 58 38.44 -15.09 -12.73
CA LEU A 58 39.45 -14.43 -11.89
C LEU A 58 40.36 -15.44 -11.19
N LEU A 59 39.79 -16.54 -10.68
CA LEU A 59 40.52 -17.64 -10.07
C LEU A 59 41.44 -18.33 -11.09
N LEU A 60 40.97 -18.56 -12.32
CA LEU A 60 41.79 -19.13 -13.39
C LEU A 60 42.96 -18.20 -13.77
N ILE A 61 42.70 -16.90 -13.90
CA ILE A 61 43.76 -15.89 -14.13
C ILE A 61 44.75 -15.92 -12.96
N TRP A 62 44.27 -15.96 -11.73
CA TRP A 62 45.11 -16.04 -10.54
C TRP A 62 45.99 -17.31 -10.55
N LEU A 63 45.40 -18.48 -10.84
CA LEU A 63 46.15 -19.74 -10.94
C LEU A 63 47.22 -19.68 -12.04
N LEU A 64 46.88 -19.11 -13.20
CA LEU A 64 47.82 -18.94 -14.31
C LEU A 64 48.98 -18.00 -13.93
N LEU A 65 48.68 -16.84 -13.34
CA LEU A 65 49.70 -15.90 -12.88
C LEU A 65 50.56 -16.50 -11.77
N GLY A 66 49.97 -17.26 -10.85
CA GLY A 66 50.70 -18.00 -9.81
C GLY A 66 51.63 -19.05 -10.38
N TYR A 67 51.20 -19.78 -11.40
CA TYR A 67 52.05 -20.73 -12.11
C TYR A 67 53.22 -20.03 -12.81
N LEU A 68 52.97 -18.96 -13.57
CA LEU A 68 54.04 -18.19 -14.22
C LEU A 68 55.00 -17.58 -13.20
N ALA A 69 54.48 -17.05 -12.09
CA ALA A 69 55.29 -16.52 -11.00
C ALA A 69 56.06 -17.59 -10.23
N SER A 70 55.71 -18.88 -10.34
CA SER A 70 56.50 -19.97 -9.73
C SER A 70 57.78 -20.29 -10.52
N THR A 71 57.81 -19.94 -11.81
CA THR A 71 58.98 -20.10 -12.69
C THR A 71 59.98 -18.95 -12.57
N SER A 72 59.63 -17.88 -11.86
CA SER A 72 60.45 -16.68 -11.66
C SER A 72 60.49 -16.32 -10.17
N SER A 73 61.46 -15.53 -9.69
CA SER A 73 61.41 -15.05 -8.30
C SER A 73 60.37 -13.93 -8.18
N PRO A 74 59.27 -14.12 -7.41
CA PRO A 74 58.19 -13.15 -7.38
C PRO A 74 58.63 -11.86 -6.67
N SER A 75 58.50 -10.73 -7.37
CA SER A 75 58.71 -9.39 -6.81
C SER A 75 57.67 -9.06 -5.74
N ILE A 76 57.97 -8.09 -4.87
CA ILE A 76 57.05 -7.60 -3.83
C ILE A 76 55.73 -7.13 -4.45
N THR A 77 55.81 -6.36 -5.54
CA THR A 77 54.64 -5.90 -6.30
C THR A 77 53.81 -7.07 -6.84
N GLY A 78 54.45 -8.12 -7.35
CA GLY A 78 53.76 -9.32 -7.83
C GLY A 78 52.97 -10.02 -6.73
N ARG A 79 53.57 -10.17 -5.54
CA ARG A 79 52.87 -10.75 -4.37
C ARG A 79 51.67 -9.91 -3.94
N LEU A 80 51.79 -8.59 -3.97
CA LEU A 80 50.70 -7.68 -3.62
C LEU A 80 49.53 -7.80 -4.61
N ILE A 81 49.82 -7.80 -5.93
CA ILE A 81 48.80 -8.00 -6.97
C ILE A 81 48.09 -9.35 -6.78
N MET A 82 48.85 -10.41 -6.52
CA MET A 82 48.29 -11.75 -6.31
C MET A 82 47.38 -11.81 -5.08
N ASN A 83 47.77 -11.19 -3.97
CA ASN A 83 46.93 -11.12 -2.76
C ASN A 83 45.64 -10.34 -3.01
N VAL A 84 45.73 -9.18 -3.69
CA VAL A 84 44.55 -8.38 -4.05
C VAL A 84 43.61 -9.20 -4.95
N LEU A 85 44.15 -9.92 -5.94
CA LEU A 85 43.35 -10.75 -6.84
C LEU A 85 42.61 -11.88 -6.10
N VAL A 86 43.25 -12.56 -5.13
CA VAL A 86 42.58 -13.55 -4.28
C VAL A 86 41.48 -12.90 -3.45
N VAL A 87 41.77 -11.78 -2.79
CA VAL A 87 40.79 -11.09 -1.95
C VAL A 87 39.58 -10.67 -2.77
N VAL A 88 39.78 -10.08 -3.96
CA VAL A 88 38.68 -9.73 -4.88
C VAL A 88 37.90 -10.97 -5.30
N THR A 89 38.57 -12.07 -5.63
CA THR A 89 37.93 -13.35 -5.99
C THR A 89 37.02 -13.85 -4.86
N VAL A 90 37.55 -13.89 -3.63
CA VAL A 90 36.82 -14.36 -2.44
C VAL A 90 35.62 -13.45 -2.16
N VAL A 91 35.80 -12.13 -2.21
CA VAL A 91 34.72 -11.16 -2.02
C VAL A 91 33.62 -11.36 -3.08
N LEU A 92 33.98 -11.56 -4.35
CA LEU A 92 33.02 -11.83 -5.42
C LEU A 92 32.27 -13.15 -5.21
N TYR A 93 32.94 -14.22 -4.76
CA TYR A 93 32.27 -15.48 -4.41
C TYR A 93 31.29 -15.31 -3.24
N VAL A 94 31.70 -14.62 -2.18
CA VAL A 94 30.83 -14.36 -1.01
C VAL A 94 29.64 -13.48 -1.41
N ALA A 95 29.86 -12.43 -2.19
CA ALA A 95 28.80 -11.57 -2.70
C ALA A 95 27.84 -12.33 -3.63
N GLY A 96 28.38 -13.17 -4.51
CA GLY A 96 27.60 -14.06 -5.37
C GLY A 96 26.74 -15.03 -4.57
N LEU A 97 27.35 -15.70 -3.58
CA LEU A 97 26.66 -16.62 -2.67
C LEU A 97 25.55 -15.90 -1.89
N ALA A 98 25.83 -14.73 -1.31
CA ALA A 98 24.84 -13.91 -0.62
C ALA A 98 23.69 -13.50 -1.55
N SER A 99 23.97 -13.18 -2.81
CA SER A 99 22.95 -12.85 -3.81
C SER A 99 22.00 -14.02 -4.12
N PHE A 100 22.38 -15.28 -3.90
CA PHE A 100 21.45 -16.41 -4.05
C PHE A 100 20.40 -16.47 -2.92
N PHE A 101 20.74 -15.95 -1.75
CA PHE A 101 19.84 -15.91 -0.60
C PHE A 101 18.97 -14.65 -0.58
N ALA A 102 19.30 -13.63 -1.37
CA ALA A 102 18.48 -12.44 -1.52
C ALA A 102 17.08 -12.82 -2.08
N PRO A 103 15.98 -12.45 -1.41
CA PRO A 103 14.64 -12.72 -1.89
C PRO A 103 14.36 -11.94 -3.18
N ALA A 104 13.91 -12.63 -4.21
CA ALA A 104 13.40 -12.03 -5.42
C ALA A 104 11.91 -11.71 -5.25
N LYS A 105 11.48 -10.55 -5.74
CA LYS A 105 10.07 -10.16 -5.81
C LYS A 105 9.57 -10.44 -7.21
N GLU A 106 8.69 -11.42 -7.36
CA GLU A 106 8.05 -11.79 -8.61
C GLU A 106 6.62 -11.24 -8.62
N PRO A 107 6.27 -10.28 -9.48
CA PRO A 107 4.89 -9.79 -9.57
C PRO A 107 3.98 -10.92 -10.05
N ILE A 108 2.90 -11.17 -9.30
CA ILE A 108 1.90 -12.21 -9.60
C ILE A 108 0.70 -11.56 -10.29
N ALA A 109 0.21 -10.47 -9.71
CA ALA A 109 -0.99 -9.80 -10.18
C ALA A 109 -0.97 -8.33 -9.81
N GLU A 110 -1.61 -7.52 -10.62
CA GLU A 110 -1.79 -6.10 -10.39
C GLU A 110 -3.18 -5.69 -10.87
N TYR A 111 -3.71 -4.67 -10.21
CA TYR A 111 -4.92 -3.99 -10.63
C TYR A 111 -4.83 -2.54 -10.19
N SER A 112 -5.25 -1.63 -11.06
CA SER A 112 -5.28 -0.22 -10.74
C SER A 112 -6.45 0.46 -11.42
N ARG A 113 -6.94 1.52 -10.79
CA ARG A 113 -7.97 2.40 -11.33
C ARG A 113 -7.63 3.83 -10.96
N LEU A 114 -7.75 4.71 -11.94
CA LEU A 114 -7.67 6.15 -11.76
C LEU A 114 -9.09 6.72 -11.72
N LEU A 115 -9.37 7.56 -10.72
CA LEU A 115 -10.66 8.21 -10.54
C LEU A 115 -10.50 9.71 -10.77
N GLU A 116 -11.10 10.20 -11.85
CA GLU A 116 -10.95 11.57 -12.31
C GLU A 116 -11.52 12.59 -11.31
N GLY A 117 -10.74 13.62 -10.99
CA GLY A 117 -11.15 14.71 -10.09
C GLY A 117 -11.37 14.30 -8.62
N ARG A 118 -10.95 13.09 -8.21
CA ARG A 118 -11.22 12.54 -6.87
C ARG A 118 -10.05 12.62 -5.89
N ALA A 119 -9.00 13.40 -6.16
CA ALA A 119 -7.82 13.49 -5.28
C ALA A 119 -8.17 13.78 -3.81
N GLY A 120 -9.16 14.65 -3.54
CA GLY A 120 -9.58 15.00 -2.18
C GLY A 120 -10.21 13.85 -1.38
N ALA A 121 -10.69 12.80 -2.04
CA ALA A 121 -11.30 11.64 -1.38
C ALA A 121 -10.27 10.62 -0.88
N ALA A 122 -8.98 10.82 -1.19
CA ALA A 122 -7.94 9.83 -0.99
C ALA A 122 -7.75 9.40 0.48
N ARG A 123 -7.74 10.36 1.43
CA ARG A 123 -7.63 10.05 2.87
C ARG A 123 -8.83 9.24 3.37
N GLY A 124 -10.05 9.64 3.00
CA GLY A 124 -11.27 8.95 3.38
C GLY A 124 -11.34 7.53 2.82
N ALA A 125 -10.97 7.35 1.56
CA ALA A 125 -10.90 6.05 0.90
C ALA A 125 -9.85 5.14 1.56
N TYR A 126 -8.65 5.64 1.88
CA TYR A 126 -7.63 4.85 2.58
C TYR A 126 -8.10 4.40 3.98
N GLN A 127 -8.68 5.32 4.76
CA GLN A 127 -9.21 5.01 6.08
C GLN A 127 -10.37 4.00 6.02
N TRP A 128 -11.21 4.09 4.99
CA TRP A 128 -12.25 3.10 4.75
C TRP A 128 -11.66 1.71 4.52
N VAL A 129 -10.76 1.58 3.54
CA VAL A 129 -10.16 0.29 3.18
C VAL A 129 -9.38 -0.32 4.35
N SER A 130 -8.65 0.50 5.10
CA SER A 130 -7.91 0.04 6.29
C SER A 130 -8.84 -0.57 7.35
N ARG A 131 -9.98 0.08 7.62
CA ARG A 131 -10.99 -0.44 8.55
C ARG A 131 -11.68 -1.68 8.01
N ALA A 132 -12.05 -1.69 6.74
CA ALA A 132 -12.67 -2.84 6.08
C ALA A 132 -11.75 -4.07 6.11
N ALA A 133 -10.46 -3.88 5.85
CA ALA A 133 -9.48 -4.97 5.91
C ALA A 133 -9.35 -5.56 7.32
N GLN A 134 -9.30 -4.71 8.35
CA GLN A 134 -9.28 -5.15 9.75
C GLN A 134 -10.58 -5.88 10.14
N ALA A 135 -11.73 -5.40 9.67
CA ALA A 135 -13.03 -5.99 9.96
C ALA A 135 -13.20 -7.40 9.36
N ARG A 136 -12.64 -7.65 8.17
CA ARG A 136 -12.75 -8.94 7.46
C ARG A 136 -12.01 -10.10 8.15
N ARG A 137 -11.08 -9.81 9.08
CA ARG A 137 -10.26 -10.83 9.78
C ARG A 137 -9.71 -11.91 8.85
N THR A 138 -9.18 -11.47 7.70
CA THR A 138 -8.63 -12.39 6.70
C THR A 138 -7.48 -13.20 7.30
N PRO A 139 -7.22 -14.43 6.83
CA PRO A 139 -6.07 -15.21 7.30
C PRO A 139 -4.72 -14.59 6.95
N ALA A 140 -4.69 -13.60 6.04
CA ALA A 140 -3.52 -12.79 5.78
C ALA A 140 -3.34 -11.73 6.89
N GLU A 141 -2.11 -11.56 7.36
CA GLU A 141 -1.74 -10.45 8.25
C GLU A 141 -1.88 -9.13 7.48
N VAL A 142 -2.55 -8.15 8.07
CA VAL A 142 -2.77 -6.83 7.47
C VAL A 142 -2.07 -5.77 8.32
N GLU A 143 -1.13 -5.05 7.72
CA GLU A 143 -0.32 -4.05 8.42
C GLU A 143 -0.31 -2.73 7.63
N PRO A 144 -0.65 -1.59 8.27
CA PRO A 144 -0.43 -0.29 7.66
C PRO A 144 1.08 -0.01 7.57
N SER A 145 1.53 0.50 6.43
CA SER A 145 2.93 0.83 6.20
C SER A 145 3.05 2.11 5.38
N THR A 146 4.28 2.55 5.13
CA THR A 146 4.58 3.75 4.35
C THR A 146 5.70 3.45 3.38
N VAL A 147 5.47 3.69 2.09
CA VAL A 147 6.45 3.50 1.02
C VAL A 147 6.68 4.84 0.35
N ALA A 148 7.90 5.36 0.44
CA ALA A 148 8.27 6.67 -0.09
C ALA A 148 7.35 7.82 0.39
N GLY A 149 6.91 7.77 1.65
CA GLY A 149 6.01 8.77 2.24
C GLY A 149 4.51 8.53 1.98
N VAL A 150 4.17 7.57 1.12
CA VAL A 150 2.78 7.26 0.79
C VAL A 150 2.28 6.08 1.63
N PRO A 151 1.13 6.17 2.30
CA PRO A 151 0.61 5.09 3.11
C PRO A 151 0.10 3.98 2.21
N VAL A 152 0.40 2.76 2.63
CA VAL A 152 0.00 1.56 1.93
C VAL A 152 -0.49 0.55 2.96
N LEU A 153 -1.37 -0.33 2.51
CA LEU A 153 -1.81 -1.46 3.31
C LEU A 153 -1.11 -2.71 2.78
N VAL A 154 -0.28 -3.33 3.63
CA VAL A 154 0.49 -4.52 3.26
C VAL A 154 -0.20 -5.75 3.81
N PHE A 155 -0.47 -6.71 2.92
CA PHE A 155 -1.02 -8.01 3.26
C PHE A 155 0.09 -9.05 3.16
N ARG A 156 0.20 -9.92 4.17
CA ARG A 156 1.23 -10.97 4.22
C ARG A 156 0.58 -12.32 4.48
N GLN A 157 0.88 -13.29 3.62
CA GLN A 157 0.50 -14.67 3.82
C GLN A 157 1.61 -15.56 3.27
N ARG A 158 2.39 -16.20 4.16
CA ARG A 158 3.52 -17.06 3.79
C ARG A 158 4.54 -16.33 2.87
N SER A 159 4.70 -16.79 1.63
CA SER A 159 5.60 -16.22 0.62
C SER A 159 4.95 -15.12 -0.21
N GLU A 160 3.63 -15.01 -0.14
CA GLU A 160 2.82 -14.08 -0.88
C GLU A 160 2.69 -12.76 -0.10
N ARG A 161 2.83 -11.65 -0.82
CA ARG A 161 2.62 -10.30 -0.29
C ARG A 161 1.77 -9.51 -1.27
N ALA A 162 0.88 -8.68 -0.74
CA ALA A 162 0.18 -7.69 -1.54
C ALA A 162 0.31 -6.32 -0.89
N MET A 163 0.26 -5.29 -1.71
CA MET A 163 0.27 -3.90 -1.29
C MET A 163 -0.88 -3.21 -1.97
N LEU A 164 -1.78 -2.65 -1.17
CA LEU A 164 -2.86 -1.79 -1.61
C LEU A 164 -2.48 -0.34 -1.37
N LEU A 165 -2.65 0.47 -2.40
CA LEU A 165 -2.27 1.88 -2.45
C LEU A 165 -3.51 2.71 -2.80
N VAL A 166 -3.73 3.76 -2.02
CA VAL A 166 -4.73 4.80 -2.28
C VAL A 166 -3.99 6.13 -2.16
N GLN A 167 -3.78 6.82 -3.27
CA GLN A 167 -3.02 8.07 -3.30
C GLN A 167 -3.58 9.08 -4.29
N PRO A 168 -3.51 10.38 -3.98
CA PRO A 168 -3.83 11.41 -4.97
C PRO A 168 -2.76 11.41 -6.08
N TYR A 169 -3.19 11.52 -7.32
CA TYR A 169 -2.34 11.66 -8.50
C TYR A 169 -2.78 12.90 -9.30
N GLY A 170 -2.17 14.05 -9.00
CA GLY A 170 -2.67 15.34 -9.50
C GLY A 170 -4.06 15.66 -8.92
N ALA A 171 -5.03 15.89 -9.80
CA ALA A 171 -6.44 16.08 -9.45
C ALA A 171 -7.21 14.76 -9.28
N ASP A 172 -6.62 13.65 -9.73
CA ASP A 172 -7.26 12.34 -9.75
C ASP A 172 -6.86 11.52 -8.52
N LEU A 173 -7.57 10.42 -8.28
CA LEU A 173 -7.26 9.46 -7.23
C LEU A 173 -6.86 8.12 -7.83
N TYR A 174 -5.65 7.69 -7.53
CA TYR A 174 -5.16 6.36 -7.87
C TYR A 174 -5.53 5.37 -6.76
N VAL A 175 -6.28 4.33 -7.12
CA VAL A 175 -6.57 3.18 -6.25
C VAL A 175 -6.09 1.93 -6.95
N GLY A 176 -5.12 1.26 -6.37
CA GLY A 176 -4.57 0.05 -6.97
C GLY A 176 -3.93 -0.86 -5.95
N TRP A 177 -3.63 -2.07 -6.39
CA TRP A 177 -2.84 -3.00 -5.62
C TRP A 177 -1.91 -3.78 -6.54
N THR A 178 -0.81 -4.23 -5.95
CA THR A 178 0.13 -5.15 -6.58
C THR A 178 0.39 -6.28 -5.61
N MET A 179 0.42 -7.50 -6.14
CA MET A 179 0.72 -8.71 -5.40
C MET A 179 1.97 -9.33 -5.99
N TRP A 180 2.90 -9.70 -5.12
CA TRP A 180 4.13 -10.36 -5.52
C TRP A 180 4.43 -11.56 -4.63
N ARG A 181 5.17 -12.50 -5.19
CA ARG A 181 5.75 -13.61 -4.44
C ARG A 181 7.17 -13.27 -4.07
N SER A 182 7.53 -13.52 -2.82
CA SER A 182 8.91 -13.45 -2.35
C SER A 182 9.47 -14.86 -2.26
N ARG A 183 10.34 -15.24 -3.20
CA ARG A 183 11.07 -16.51 -3.18
C ARG A 183 12.57 -16.23 -3.19
N SER A 184 13.34 -16.95 -2.37
CA SER A 184 14.81 -16.88 -2.48
C SER A 184 15.25 -17.63 -3.73
N THR A 185 16.31 -17.13 -4.38
CA THR A 185 16.88 -17.79 -5.57
C THR A 185 17.34 -19.21 -5.23
N ALA A 186 17.89 -19.41 -4.03
CA ALA A 186 18.24 -20.73 -3.51
C ALA A 186 17.04 -21.69 -3.45
N THR A 187 15.89 -21.23 -2.97
CA THR A 187 14.67 -22.06 -2.93
C THR A 187 14.16 -22.38 -4.34
N LEU A 188 14.18 -21.41 -5.27
CA LEU A 188 13.83 -21.64 -6.67
C LEU A 188 14.76 -22.67 -7.33
N LEU A 189 16.07 -22.54 -7.14
CA LEU A 189 17.05 -23.47 -7.68
C LEU A 189 16.91 -24.86 -7.05
N ALA A 190 16.67 -24.93 -5.73
CA ALA A 190 16.42 -26.20 -5.05
C ALA A 190 15.16 -26.88 -5.60
N HIS A 191 14.08 -26.13 -5.87
CA HIS A 191 12.90 -26.66 -6.55
C HIS A 191 13.21 -27.10 -7.97
N PHE A 192 13.92 -26.30 -8.77
CA PHE A 192 14.29 -26.68 -10.14
C PHE A 192 15.16 -27.94 -10.19
N LEU A 193 16.20 -28.02 -9.36
CA LEU A 193 17.05 -29.22 -9.26
C LEU A 193 16.23 -30.41 -8.78
N ARG A 194 15.36 -30.20 -7.79
CA ARG A 194 14.44 -31.24 -7.33
C ARG A 194 13.46 -31.67 -8.42
N ASP A 195 12.95 -30.80 -9.26
CA ASP A 195 12.00 -31.19 -10.31
C ASP A 195 12.71 -31.87 -11.48
N THR A 196 13.96 -31.47 -11.75
CA THR A 196 14.83 -32.06 -12.77
C THR A 196 15.29 -33.46 -12.38
N PHE A 197 15.73 -33.65 -11.13
CA PHE A 197 16.32 -34.90 -10.65
C PHE A 197 15.38 -35.74 -9.79
N GLY A 198 14.35 -35.14 -9.21
CA GLY A 198 13.40 -35.75 -8.27
C GLY A 198 12.16 -36.34 -8.91
N ARG A 199 12.24 -36.76 -10.19
CA ARG A 199 11.27 -37.69 -10.81
C ARG A 199 11.04 -38.98 -9.99
N PHE A 200 11.80 -39.19 -8.91
CA PHE A 200 11.72 -40.32 -7.99
C PHE A 200 11.00 -40.04 -6.65
N ALA A 201 10.56 -38.81 -6.36
CA ALA A 201 9.90 -38.47 -5.08
C ALA A 201 8.62 -37.64 -5.30
N PRO A 202 7.44 -38.26 -5.41
CA PRO A 202 6.18 -37.54 -5.58
C PRO A 202 5.91 -36.64 -4.38
N LEU A 203 5.75 -35.34 -4.64
CA LEU A 203 5.19 -34.40 -3.67
C LEU A 203 3.67 -34.59 -3.56
N PRO A 204 3.05 -34.29 -2.41
CA PRO A 204 1.61 -34.28 -2.29
C PRO A 204 1.04 -33.10 -3.11
N VAL A 205 0.44 -33.43 -4.27
CA VAL A 205 -0.24 -32.51 -5.20
C VAL A 205 -1.23 -31.60 -4.48
N PHE A 206 -1.91 -32.13 -3.46
CA PHE A 206 -2.85 -31.41 -2.59
C PHE A 206 -2.27 -30.13 -1.95
N SER A 207 -0.98 -30.13 -1.61
CA SER A 207 -0.34 -28.97 -1.00
C SER A 207 -0.15 -27.80 -1.98
N ALA A 208 -0.02 -28.09 -3.28
CA ALA A 208 0.11 -27.07 -4.32
C ALA A 208 -1.24 -26.44 -4.62
N GLU A 209 -2.29 -27.26 -4.76
CA GLU A 209 -3.66 -26.78 -4.97
C GLU A 209 -4.15 -25.88 -3.83
N LEU A 210 -3.91 -26.28 -2.58
CA LEU A 210 -4.30 -25.45 -1.42
C LEU A 210 -3.55 -24.11 -1.39
N ARG A 211 -2.27 -24.09 -1.80
CA ARG A 211 -1.47 -22.85 -1.92
C ARG A 211 -1.97 -21.95 -3.05
N ALA A 212 -2.31 -22.54 -4.19
CA ALA A 212 -2.91 -21.81 -5.30
C ALA A 212 -4.27 -21.21 -4.88
N ALA A 213 -5.12 -22.00 -4.22
CA ALA A 213 -6.40 -21.54 -3.69
C ALA A 213 -6.24 -20.40 -2.67
N SER A 214 -5.29 -20.50 -1.73
CA SER A 214 -5.03 -19.42 -0.78
C SER A 214 -4.53 -18.15 -1.46
N THR A 215 -3.68 -18.28 -2.49
CA THR A 215 -3.16 -17.15 -3.28
C THR A 215 -4.31 -16.45 -4.02
N ARG A 216 -5.21 -17.21 -4.66
CA ARG A 216 -6.39 -16.65 -5.33
C ARG A 216 -7.34 -15.98 -4.34
N ALA A 217 -7.56 -16.58 -3.17
CA ALA A 217 -8.40 -15.99 -2.13
C ALA A 217 -7.81 -14.67 -1.59
N MET A 218 -6.49 -14.59 -1.39
CA MET A 218 -5.81 -13.36 -1.00
C MET A 218 -5.94 -12.29 -2.08
N ARG A 219 -5.71 -12.66 -3.35
CA ARG A 219 -5.88 -11.78 -4.51
C ARG A 219 -7.28 -11.17 -4.56
N GLU A 220 -8.31 -12.02 -4.50
CA GLU A 220 -9.71 -11.58 -4.55
C GLU A 220 -10.08 -10.71 -3.35
N SER A 221 -9.56 -11.03 -2.16
CA SER A 221 -9.78 -10.21 -0.97
C SER A 221 -9.23 -8.80 -1.14
N VAL A 222 -7.98 -8.66 -1.61
CA VAL A 222 -7.34 -7.36 -1.84
C VAL A 222 -8.03 -6.61 -2.98
N HIS A 223 -8.44 -7.32 -4.04
CA HIS A 223 -9.19 -6.75 -5.15
C HIS A 223 -10.54 -6.19 -4.71
N SER A 224 -11.30 -6.96 -3.93
CA SER A 224 -12.57 -6.51 -3.34
C SER A 224 -12.37 -5.29 -2.43
N LEU A 225 -11.32 -5.26 -1.60
CA LEU A 225 -10.98 -4.09 -0.78
C LEU A 225 -10.64 -2.84 -1.60
N ALA A 226 -9.87 -2.98 -2.68
CA ALA A 226 -9.58 -1.85 -3.56
C ALA A 226 -10.85 -1.27 -4.19
N ARG A 227 -11.84 -2.12 -4.50
CA ARG A 227 -13.11 -1.68 -5.08
C ARG A 227 -14.04 -1.03 -4.06
N GLU A 228 -14.03 -1.50 -2.82
CA GLU A 228 -14.64 -0.74 -1.72
C GLU A 228 -13.98 0.62 -1.55
N GLY A 229 -12.66 0.73 -1.73
CA GLY A 229 -11.96 2.02 -1.75
C GLY A 229 -12.42 2.94 -2.87
N VAL A 230 -12.64 2.41 -4.07
CA VAL A 230 -13.21 3.16 -5.20
C VAL A 230 -14.64 3.61 -4.91
N ALA A 231 -15.49 2.72 -4.40
CA ALA A 231 -16.87 3.06 -4.02
C ALA A 231 -16.91 4.10 -2.90
N ALA A 232 -15.98 4.02 -1.94
CA ALA A 232 -15.85 5.00 -0.88
C ALA A 232 -15.46 6.38 -1.40
N ALA A 233 -14.51 6.44 -2.32
CA ALA A 233 -14.16 7.68 -3.00
C ALA A 233 -15.32 8.24 -3.83
N ALA A 234 -16.13 7.37 -4.44
CA ALA A 234 -17.31 7.75 -5.21
C ALA A 234 -18.30 8.55 -4.34
N HIS A 235 -18.62 8.00 -3.17
CA HIS A 235 -19.62 8.54 -2.25
C HIS A 235 -19.20 9.83 -1.54
N VAL A 236 -17.92 9.98 -1.17
CA VAL A 236 -17.42 11.22 -0.52
C VAL A 236 -17.69 12.44 -1.40
N ASP A 237 -17.53 12.28 -2.72
CA ASP A 237 -17.82 13.35 -3.67
C ASP A 237 -19.32 13.64 -3.79
N GLU A 238 -20.17 12.61 -3.87
CA GLU A 238 -21.62 12.83 -3.95
C GLU A 238 -22.16 13.60 -2.74
N VAL A 239 -21.64 13.31 -1.55
CA VAL A 239 -22.00 14.03 -0.32
C VAL A 239 -21.52 15.47 -0.41
N ARG A 240 -20.30 15.71 -0.90
CA ARG A 240 -19.76 17.05 -1.10
C ARG A 240 -20.58 17.85 -2.12
N THR A 241 -20.87 17.30 -3.30
CA THR A 241 -21.68 17.97 -4.33
C THR A 241 -23.09 18.30 -3.82
N ARG A 242 -23.71 17.40 -3.06
CA ARG A 242 -25.01 17.66 -2.43
C ARG A 242 -24.96 18.77 -1.39
N GLN A 243 -23.88 18.85 -0.60
CA GLN A 243 -23.68 19.94 0.36
C GLN A 243 -23.45 21.28 -0.34
N GLU A 244 -22.68 21.31 -1.43
CA GLU A 244 -22.46 22.49 -2.25
C GLU A 244 -23.76 22.99 -2.91
N GLN A 245 -24.58 22.08 -3.45
CA GLN A 245 -25.90 22.41 -4.01
C GLN A 245 -26.88 22.95 -2.96
N ALA A 246 -26.98 22.28 -1.80
CA ALA A 246 -27.87 22.74 -0.72
C ALA A 246 -27.47 24.12 -0.17
N TYR A 247 -26.17 24.43 -0.19
CA TYR A 247 -25.67 25.74 0.19
C TYR A 247 -26.03 26.84 -0.83
N ASP A 248 -25.96 26.54 -2.13
CA ASP A 248 -26.30 27.49 -3.20
C ASP A 248 -27.82 27.76 -3.27
N ASP A 249 -28.64 26.72 -3.16
CA ASP A 249 -30.11 26.84 -3.12
C ASP A 249 -30.58 27.69 -1.92
N GLY A 250 -29.93 27.53 -0.76
CA GLY A 250 -30.22 28.34 0.43
C GLY A 250 -29.82 29.81 0.28
N ARG A 251 -28.85 30.12 -0.59
CA ARG A 251 -28.39 31.49 -0.86
C ARG A 251 -29.28 32.21 -1.86
N GLY A 252 -29.83 31.49 -2.84
CA GLY A 252 -30.72 32.04 -3.87
C GLY A 252 -32.06 32.55 -3.33
N HIS A 253 -32.60 31.95 -2.27
CA HIS A 253 -33.89 32.35 -1.71
C HIS A 253 -33.84 33.51 -0.71
N ALA A 254 -32.69 33.81 -0.10
CA ALA A 254 -32.58 34.89 0.89
C ALA A 254 -32.40 36.30 0.26
N GLY A 255 -32.25 36.40 -1.06
CA GLY A 255 -31.88 37.65 -1.74
C GLY A 255 -32.98 38.32 -2.57
N HIS A 256 -34.18 37.75 -2.69
CA HIS A 256 -35.20 38.26 -3.61
C HIS A 256 -36.60 38.45 -3.01
N ASP A 257 -36.72 38.49 -1.70
CA ASP A 257 -37.88 39.14 -1.06
C ASP A 257 -37.51 40.59 -0.81
N GLY A 258 -37.89 41.40 -1.79
CA GLY A 258 -37.75 42.85 -1.76
C GLY A 258 -38.29 43.43 -0.46
N TYR A 259 -37.48 44.31 0.09
CA TYR A 259 -37.85 45.41 0.97
C TYR A 259 -39.07 46.17 0.40
N ALA A 260 -40.28 45.67 0.63
CA ALA A 260 -41.48 46.49 0.64
C ALA A 260 -41.59 47.04 2.06
N GLY A 261 -41.21 48.30 2.22
CA GLY A 261 -41.13 48.99 3.50
C GLY A 261 -42.41 48.86 4.32
N HIS A 262 -42.25 48.49 5.59
CA HIS A 262 -43.24 48.71 6.61
C HIS A 262 -42.58 49.39 7.80
N ASP A 263 -42.47 50.72 7.71
CA ASP A 263 -42.27 51.58 8.87
C ASP A 263 -43.55 51.54 9.70
N GLY A 264 -43.46 50.94 10.89
CA GLY A 264 -44.60 50.71 11.76
C GLY A 264 -44.18 50.39 13.19
N ASN A 265 -43.59 51.37 13.86
CA ASN A 265 -43.84 51.77 15.24
C ASN A 265 -44.71 50.80 16.09
N ASP A 266 -44.15 50.14 17.11
CA ASP A 266 -44.79 50.03 18.44
C ASP A 266 -43.90 49.38 19.51
N ASP A 267 -43.48 50.24 20.44
CA ASP A 267 -43.50 50.10 21.90
C ASP A 267 -43.66 48.71 22.56
N GLY A 268 -42.60 48.30 23.25
CA GLY A 268 -42.66 48.09 24.70
C GLY A 268 -43.19 46.75 25.25
N ARG A 269 -42.55 46.35 26.37
CA ARG A 269 -42.89 45.24 27.32
C ARG A 269 -42.44 43.87 26.79
N GLY A 270 -41.58 43.11 27.45
CA GLY A 270 -41.44 42.88 28.89
C GLY A 270 -41.72 41.39 29.15
N ARG A 271 -40.68 40.58 29.40
CA ARG A 271 -40.73 39.26 30.07
C ARG A 271 -39.28 38.76 30.19
N SER A 272 -38.65 38.73 31.36
CA SER A 272 -38.93 37.91 32.56
C SER A 272 -38.82 36.41 32.30
N GLY A 273 -37.74 35.84 32.84
CA GLY A 273 -37.69 34.49 33.41
C GLY A 273 -37.42 33.35 32.43
N TYR A 274 -36.24 32.75 32.50
CA TYR A 274 -36.03 31.45 33.17
C TYR A 274 -34.53 31.15 33.23
N ASP A 275 -34.01 31.15 34.46
CA ASP A 275 -32.74 30.54 34.86
C ASP A 275 -32.94 29.02 34.81
N ASP A 276 -32.18 28.32 33.96
CA ASP A 276 -32.08 26.86 34.00
C ASP A 276 -30.62 26.48 34.29
N ARG A 277 -30.30 26.41 35.58
CA ARG A 277 -29.03 25.84 36.06
C ARG A 277 -29.20 24.33 36.22
N PRO A 278 -28.41 23.50 35.51
CA PRO A 278 -28.34 22.07 35.82
C PRO A 278 -27.65 21.86 37.18
N GLY A 279 -28.28 21.04 38.03
CA GLY A 279 -27.82 20.69 39.37
C GLY A 279 -26.49 19.91 39.38
N PRO A 280 -25.84 19.84 40.56
CA PRO A 280 -24.56 19.15 40.73
C PRO A 280 -24.75 17.63 40.61
N VAL A 281 -23.92 17.03 39.76
CA VAL A 281 -23.78 15.58 39.62
C VAL A 281 -23.04 15.03 40.84
N GLU A 282 -23.62 14.01 41.47
CA GLU A 282 -23.04 13.26 42.58
C GLU A 282 -21.74 12.56 42.17
N ASP A 283 -20.69 12.75 42.99
CA ASP A 283 -19.43 12.01 42.94
C ASP A 283 -19.65 10.54 43.37
N PRO A 284 -19.21 9.54 42.59
CA PRO A 284 -19.12 8.17 43.06
C PRO A 284 -17.84 7.92 43.88
N ASP A 285 -18.07 7.45 45.10
CA ASP A 285 -17.20 6.81 46.09
C ASP A 285 -16.01 5.99 45.51
N PRO A 286 -14.74 6.36 45.81
CA PRO A 286 -13.58 5.54 45.48
C PRO A 286 -13.17 4.64 46.66
N SER A 287 -13.84 3.49 46.80
CA SER A 287 -13.41 2.46 47.76
C SER A 287 -13.52 1.03 47.22
N VAL A 288 -12.75 0.72 46.17
CA VAL A 288 -12.44 -0.67 45.80
C VAL A 288 -10.93 -0.84 45.57
N THR A 289 -10.23 -1.21 46.63
CA THR A 289 -8.84 -1.66 46.60
C THR A 289 -8.76 -3.12 46.15
N GLY A 290 -8.69 -3.33 44.83
CA GLY A 290 -8.50 -4.64 44.19
C GLY A 290 -7.17 -4.72 43.44
N ARG A 291 -6.27 -5.59 43.93
CA ARG A 291 -4.99 -6.07 43.35
C ARG A 291 -4.71 -5.73 41.87
N SER A 292 -3.57 -5.08 41.61
CA SER A 292 -2.93 -5.01 40.30
C SER A 292 -2.19 -6.32 39.96
N PRO A 293 -2.52 -7.02 38.86
CA PRO A 293 -1.61 -7.93 38.17
C PRO A 293 -0.77 -7.14 37.15
N GLY A 294 0.51 -7.50 37.04
CA GLY A 294 1.56 -6.75 36.34
C GLY A 294 1.19 -6.19 34.96
N SER A 295 1.45 -4.89 34.80
CA SER A 295 1.42 -4.23 33.50
C SER A 295 2.61 -4.67 32.66
N LEU A 296 2.33 -5.44 31.60
CA LEU A 296 3.23 -5.62 30.48
C LEU A 296 3.58 -4.25 29.85
N PRO A 297 4.78 -4.09 29.28
CA PRO A 297 5.19 -2.85 28.63
C PRO A 297 4.20 -2.50 27.51
N ARG A 298 3.52 -1.36 27.65
CA ARG A 298 2.71 -0.78 26.58
C ARG A 298 3.65 -0.41 25.43
N SER A 299 3.50 -1.09 24.30
CA SER A 299 4.06 -0.65 23.02
C SER A 299 3.68 0.81 22.81
N ALA A 300 4.63 1.65 22.43
CA ALA A 300 4.35 3.03 22.04
C ALA A 300 3.23 3.04 20.98
N PRO A 301 2.28 4.00 21.02
CA PRO A 301 1.25 4.12 19.99
C PRO A 301 1.93 4.23 18.63
N ALA A 302 1.52 3.38 17.68
CA ALA A 302 2.01 3.45 16.31
C ALA A 302 1.79 4.87 15.76
N ALA A 303 2.83 5.46 15.16
CA ALA A 303 2.74 6.78 14.55
C ALA A 303 1.57 6.82 13.56
N ASP A 304 0.78 7.90 13.57
CA ASP A 304 -0.35 8.08 12.66
C ASP A 304 0.16 8.01 11.21
N PRO A 305 -0.17 6.96 10.44
CA PRO A 305 0.33 6.79 9.08
C PRO A 305 -0.23 7.85 8.12
N THR A 306 -1.22 8.64 8.55
CA THR A 306 -1.77 9.75 7.78
C THR A 306 -1.09 11.10 8.08
N ALA A 307 -0.15 11.17 9.02
CA ALA A 307 0.53 12.41 9.39
C ALA A 307 1.28 13.07 8.20
N GLY A 308 1.80 12.28 7.26
CA GLY A 308 2.44 12.79 6.04
C GLY A 308 1.49 13.53 5.08
N TRP A 309 0.18 13.22 5.14
CA TRP A 309 -0.83 13.84 4.26
C TRP A 309 -1.14 15.25 4.71
N ALA A 310 -1.23 15.46 6.04
CA ALA A 310 -1.51 16.77 6.60
C ALA A 310 -0.40 17.77 6.25
N THR A 311 0.84 17.32 6.15
CA THR A 311 1.98 18.17 5.78
C THR A 311 1.97 18.54 4.29
N GLU A 312 1.62 17.60 3.41
CA GLU A 312 1.46 17.88 1.97
C GLU A 312 0.24 18.74 1.66
N GLU A 313 -0.88 18.51 2.34
CA GLU A 313 -2.12 19.28 2.13
C GLU A 313 -1.94 20.74 2.56
N GLN A 314 -1.28 20.98 3.71
CA GLN A 314 -0.88 22.32 4.14
C GLN A 314 0.14 22.97 3.21
N ALA A 315 1.06 22.20 2.63
CA ALA A 315 2.01 22.72 1.66
C ALA A 315 1.31 23.12 0.35
N ARG A 316 0.34 22.33 -0.13
CA ARG A 316 -0.47 22.62 -1.32
C ARG A 316 -1.36 23.85 -1.11
N GLU A 317 -2.01 23.96 0.05
CA GLU A 317 -2.87 25.11 0.37
C GLU A 317 -2.08 26.43 0.44
N ARG A 318 -0.81 26.39 0.87
CA ARG A 318 0.08 27.56 0.81
C ARG A 318 0.46 27.96 -0.62
N VAL A 319 0.61 26.99 -1.52
CA VAL A 319 0.96 27.26 -2.92
C VAL A 319 -0.24 27.84 -3.68
N THR A 320 -1.45 27.32 -3.47
CA THR A 320 -2.67 27.84 -4.12
C THR A 320 -3.04 29.23 -3.62
N ARG A 321 -2.99 29.50 -2.30
CA ARG A 321 -3.21 30.87 -1.77
C ARG A 321 -2.19 31.89 -2.26
N ARG A 322 -0.97 31.47 -2.60
CA ARG A 322 0.05 32.37 -3.16
C ARG A 322 -0.22 32.73 -4.62
N ALA A 323 -0.91 31.85 -5.36
CA ALA A 323 -1.28 32.08 -6.75
C ALA A 323 -2.47 33.06 -6.90
N GLU A 324 -3.39 33.08 -5.93
CA GLU A 324 -4.54 34.00 -5.93
C GLU A 324 -4.18 35.47 -5.58
N GLY A 325 -2.95 35.74 -5.12
CA GLY A 325 -2.47 37.09 -4.80
C GLY A 325 -1.84 37.87 -5.95
N TRP A 326 -1.72 37.28 -7.15
CA TRP A 326 -1.21 37.98 -8.33
C TRP A 326 -2.35 38.62 -9.11
N GLY A 327 -2.81 39.78 -8.62
CA GLY A 327 -3.61 40.69 -9.43
C GLY A 327 -2.81 41.19 -10.64
N PRO A 328 -3.47 41.58 -11.75
CA PRO A 328 -2.80 42.15 -12.90
C PRO A 328 -1.98 43.39 -12.47
N PRO A 329 -0.77 43.58 -13.04
CA PRO A 329 0.05 44.74 -12.70
C PRO A 329 -0.73 46.03 -12.96
N PRO A 330 -0.55 47.07 -12.11
CA PRO A 330 -1.19 48.36 -12.33
C PRO A 330 -0.82 48.89 -13.72
N ARG A 331 -1.83 49.38 -14.44
CA ARG A 331 -1.64 50.04 -15.72
C ARG A 331 -1.22 51.48 -15.44
N ASP A 332 0.02 51.79 -15.80
CA ASP A 332 0.49 53.17 -16.00
C ASP A 332 0.07 53.67 -17.39
#